data_AF-A0A3R8SIL2-F1
#
_entry.id   AF-A0A3R8SIL2-F1
#
_cell.length_a   1.000
_cell.length_b   1.000
_cell.length_c   1.000
_cell.angle_alpha   90.00
_cell.angle_beta   90.00
_cell.angle_gamma   90.00
#
_symmetry.space_group_name_H-M   'P 1'
#
loop_
_entity.id
_entity.type
_entity.pdbx_description
1 polymer ?
#
loop_
_entity_poly.entity_id
_entity_poly.type
_entity_poly.pdbx_seq_one_letter_code
_entity_poly.pdbx_strand_id
1 'polypeptide(L)'
;MDPVRYRILGTTQALRSDGTSVPVGGARLRALLTVLALRPGRTVPVSVLVDEVWDGDPPADATGAVQALVGRLRRALGAGAVASVDGGYRLTAAPDDIDLHRFERLVADGVRALSDGDPAKAAGILDDALALWRGPALADLPDRTAEATRAQARRLDALRARHTAALALGQADQCLPELTALCDA
;
A
#
# COMPACT_ATOMS: atom_id res chain seq x y z
N MET A 1 -20.34 6.91 7.77
CA MET A 1 -19.62 7.11 6.50
C MET A 1 -18.93 5.82 6.20
N ASP A 2 -19.17 5.24 5.04
CA ASP A 2 -18.53 3.99 4.68
C ASP A 2 -17.02 4.20 4.49
N PRO A 3 -16.18 3.22 4.84
CA PRO A 3 -14.73 3.38 4.81
C PRO A 3 -14.24 3.53 3.37
N VAL A 4 -13.32 4.48 3.18
CA VAL A 4 -12.56 4.64 1.94
C VAL A 4 -11.39 3.68 1.98
N ARG A 5 -11.16 2.92 0.91
CA ARG A 5 -10.01 2.03 0.77
C ARG A 5 -8.88 2.72 0.04
N TYR A 6 -7.67 2.57 0.53
CA TYR A 6 -6.46 3.20 0.01
C TYR A 6 -5.54 2.15 -0.60
N ARG A 7 -4.98 2.50 -1.74
CA ARG A 7 -4.37 1.55 -2.65
C ARG A 7 -3.00 2.06 -3.05
N ILE A 8 -1.93 1.58 -2.42
CA ILE A 8 -0.55 2.07 -2.54
C ILE A 8 0.45 1.01 -3.04
N LEU A 9 -0.01 -0.23 -3.27
CA LEU A 9 0.76 -1.27 -3.97
C LEU A 9 0.67 -1.09 -5.50
N GLY A 10 1.13 0.06 -5.97
CA GLY A 10 0.98 0.56 -7.34
C GLY A 10 0.82 2.09 -7.32
N THR A 11 0.39 2.68 -8.43
CA THR A 11 -0.05 4.08 -8.42
C THR A 11 -1.20 4.25 -7.42
N THR A 12 -1.11 5.31 -6.62
CA THR A 12 -1.98 5.56 -5.48
C THR A 12 -3.41 5.80 -5.93
N GLN A 13 -4.32 5.02 -5.38
CA GLN A 13 -5.76 5.13 -5.61
C GLN A 13 -6.49 5.23 -4.27
N ALA A 14 -7.66 5.85 -4.31
CA ALA A 14 -8.64 5.80 -3.24
C ALA A 14 -9.96 5.30 -3.81
N LEU A 15 -10.62 4.37 -3.12
CA LEU A 15 -11.88 3.79 -3.53
C LEU A 15 -12.93 4.02 -2.46
N ARG A 16 -14.16 4.31 -2.87
CA ARG A 16 -15.34 4.23 -2.01
C ARG A 16 -15.58 2.77 -1.61
N SER A 17 -16.45 2.57 -0.62
CA SER A 17 -16.87 1.23 -0.17
C SER A 17 -17.49 0.37 -1.27
N ASP A 18 -18.21 1.00 -2.20
CA ASP A 18 -18.80 0.38 -3.39
C ASP A 18 -17.78 0.04 -4.48
N GLY A 19 -16.49 0.34 -4.27
CA GLY A 19 -15.41 0.10 -5.23
C GLY A 19 -15.21 1.24 -6.24
N THR A 20 -16.03 2.28 -6.23
CA THR A 20 -15.89 3.42 -7.14
C THR A 20 -14.60 4.19 -6.86
N SER A 21 -13.84 4.48 -7.91
CA SER A 21 -12.61 5.27 -7.80
C SER A 21 -12.89 6.72 -7.43
N VAL A 22 -12.18 7.23 -6.44
CA VAL A 22 -12.17 8.64 -6.08
C VAL A 22 -10.98 9.30 -6.78
N PRO A 23 -11.19 10.33 -7.61
CA PRO A 23 -10.11 10.98 -8.34
C PRO A 23 -9.18 11.73 -7.36
N VAL A 24 -7.95 11.22 -7.21
CA VAL A 24 -6.85 11.89 -6.50
C VAL A 24 -5.95 12.55 -7.55
N GLY A 25 -6.33 13.75 -7.98
CA GLY A 25 -5.69 14.46 -9.08
C GLY A 25 -4.31 15.03 -8.74
N GLY A 26 -3.28 14.62 -9.49
CA GLY A 26 -1.94 15.19 -9.47
C GLY A 26 -0.92 14.41 -8.62
N ALA A 27 0.33 14.37 -9.08
CA ALA A 27 1.42 13.60 -8.46
C ALA A 27 1.62 13.95 -6.98
N ARG A 28 1.71 15.25 -6.63
CA ARG A 28 1.88 15.70 -5.23
C ARG A 28 0.71 15.33 -4.31
N LEU A 29 -0.52 15.28 -4.84
CA LEU A 29 -1.69 14.89 -4.06
C LEU A 29 -1.68 13.39 -3.78
N ARG A 30 -1.29 12.60 -4.78
CA ARG A 30 -1.09 11.15 -4.63
C ARG A 30 0.06 10.85 -3.67
N ALA A 31 1.22 11.49 -3.84
CA ALA A 31 2.36 11.39 -2.93
C ALA A 31 1.96 11.67 -1.47
N LEU A 32 1.27 12.79 -1.21
CA LEU A 32 0.79 13.11 0.14
C LEU A 32 -0.09 11.99 0.71
N LEU A 33 -1.03 11.47 -0.09
CA LEU A 33 -1.89 10.37 0.33
C LEU A 33 -1.08 9.11 0.62
N THR A 34 -0.08 8.78 -0.20
CA THR A 34 0.82 7.65 0.01
C THR A 34 1.58 7.78 1.33
N VAL A 35 2.19 8.94 1.63
CA VAL A 35 2.95 9.18 2.87
C VAL A 35 2.08 9.00 4.12
N LEU A 36 0.83 9.48 4.06
CA LEU A 36 -0.13 9.35 5.15
C LEU A 36 -0.62 7.90 5.28
N ALA A 37 -0.89 7.21 4.16
CA ALA A 37 -1.35 5.82 4.14
C ALA A 37 -0.29 4.81 4.61
N LEU A 38 1.00 5.11 4.44
CA LEU A 38 2.11 4.33 5.00
C LEU A 38 2.11 4.28 6.54
N ARG A 39 1.44 5.23 7.18
CA ARG A 39 1.47 5.45 8.63
C ARG A 39 0.03 5.51 9.16
N PRO A 40 -0.80 4.46 8.97
CA PRO A 40 -2.21 4.48 9.33
C PRO A 40 -2.41 4.80 10.80
N GLY A 41 -3.35 5.70 11.08
CA GLY A 41 -3.67 6.08 12.45
C GLY A 41 -2.56 6.84 13.18
N ARG A 42 -1.43 7.16 12.54
CA ARG A 42 -0.33 7.94 13.15
C ARG A 42 -0.28 9.34 12.58
N THR A 43 0.13 10.30 13.41
CA THR A 43 0.39 11.67 12.98
C THR A 43 1.71 11.73 12.23
N VAL A 44 1.68 12.30 11.03
CA VAL A 44 2.87 12.61 10.24
C VAL A 44 3.16 14.11 10.35
N PRO A 45 4.34 14.51 10.85
CA PRO A 45 4.70 15.92 10.97
C PRO A 45 4.73 16.64 9.62
N VAL A 46 4.43 17.94 9.61
CA VAL A 46 4.46 18.74 8.37
C VAL A 46 5.83 18.68 7.69
N SER A 47 6.93 18.75 8.44
CA SER A 47 8.29 18.64 7.88
C SER A 47 8.50 17.34 7.09
N VAL A 48 8.10 16.20 7.67
CA VAL A 48 8.18 14.89 7.00
C VAL A 48 7.31 14.86 5.74
N LEU A 49 6.11 15.43 5.79
CA LEU A 49 5.24 15.53 4.61
C LEU A 49 5.86 16.39 3.51
N VAL A 50 6.56 17.46 3.88
CA VAL A 50 7.28 18.32 2.93
C VAL A 50 8.41 17.53 2.27
N ASP A 51 9.26 16.89 3.07
CA ASP A 51 10.43 16.16 2.57
C ASP A 51 10.01 15.04 1.62
N GLU A 52 9.00 14.25 1.98
CA GLU A 52 8.58 13.07 1.20
C GLU A 52 7.77 13.44 -0.07
N VAL A 53 7.05 14.57 -0.07
CA VAL A 53 6.22 15.00 -1.21
C VAL A 53 7.01 15.82 -2.24
N TRP A 54 8.06 16.53 -1.80
CA TRP A 54 8.85 17.42 -2.65
C TRP A 54 10.29 16.97 -2.87
N ASP A 55 10.75 15.90 -2.22
CA ASP A 55 12.07 15.27 -2.46
C ASP A 55 13.24 16.28 -2.41
N GLY A 56 13.22 17.14 -1.40
CA GLY A 56 14.26 18.15 -1.21
C GLY A 56 14.11 19.44 -2.03
N ASP A 57 13.06 19.59 -2.85
CA ASP A 57 12.71 20.84 -3.55
C ASP A 57 11.38 21.45 -3.07
N PRO A 58 11.27 21.86 -1.79
CA PRO A 58 10.04 22.39 -1.23
C PRO A 58 9.74 23.81 -1.74
N PRO A 59 8.46 24.19 -1.83
CA PRO A 59 8.09 25.56 -2.17
C PRO A 59 8.42 26.51 -1.02
N ALA A 60 8.56 27.80 -1.32
CA ALA A 60 8.89 28.83 -0.33
C ALA A 60 7.93 28.84 0.88
N ASP A 61 6.64 28.59 0.65
CA ASP A 61 5.64 28.33 1.70
C ASP A 61 5.24 26.85 1.71
N ALA A 62 6.12 26.02 2.27
CA ALA A 62 5.91 24.57 2.37
C ALA A 62 4.69 24.21 3.25
N THR A 63 4.46 24.95 4.33
CA THR A 63 3.33 24.71 5.23
C THR A 63 2.00 25.00 4.55
N GLY A 64 1.87 26.15 3.90
CA GLY A 64 0.68 26.50 3.12
C GLY A 64 0.43 25.52 1.97
N ALA A 65 1.49 25.04 1.32
CA ALA A 65 1.38 24.04 0.26
C ALA A 65 0.82 22.69 0.77
N VAL A 66 1.30 22.20 1.93
CA VAL A 66 0.75 21.00 2.57
C VAL A 66 -0.72 21.22 2.96
N GLN A 67 -1.06 22.35 3.59
CA GLN A 67 -2.44 22.69 3.94
C GLN A 67 -3.36 22.67 2.72
N ALA A 68 -2.92 23.23 1.59
CA ALA A 68 -3.68 23.23 0.34
C ALA A 68 -3.86 21.83 -0.26
N LEU A 69 -2.86 20.94 -0.15
CA LEU A 69 -3.00 19.54 -0.55
C LEU A 69 -3.98 18.78 0.37
N VAL A 70 -3.89 18.97 1.69
CA VAL A 70 -4.83 18.37 2.66
C VAL A 70 -6.27 18.84 2.40
N GLY A 71 -6.47 20.14 2.14
CA GLY A 71 -7.77 20.68 1.77
C GLY A 71 -8.33 20.05 0.49
N ARG A 72 -7.48 19.72 -0.48
CA ARG A 72 -7.87 18.97 -1.70
C ARG A 72 -8.23 17.53 -1.38
N LEU A 73 -7.45 16.82 -0.57
CA LEU A 73 -7.78 15.46 -0.14
C LEU A 73 -9.12 15.40 0.58
N ARG A 74 -9.38 16.32 1.52
CA ARG A 74 -10.66 16.40 2.24
C ARG A 74 -11.85 16.65 1.32
N ARG A 75 -11.68 17.46 0.27
CA ARG A 75 -12.74 17.68 -0.73
C ARG A 75 -13.03 16.43 -1.56
N ALA A 76 -12.00 15.66 -1.92
CA ALA A 76 -12.17 14.45 -2.72
C ALA A 76 -12.69 13.25 -1.90
N LEU A 77 -12.11 13.03 -0.73
CA LEU A 77 -12.30 11.83 0.10
C LEU A 77 -13.35 12.02 1.21
N GLY A 78 -13.73 13.26 1.51
CA GLY A 78 -14.58 13.63 2.63
C GLY A 78 -13.81 14.34 3.74
N ALA A 79 -14.49 15.27 4.43
CA ALA A 79 -13.86 16.17 5.40
C ALA A 79 -13.14 15.45 6.55
N GLY A 80 -13.63 14.27 6.95
CA GLY A 80 -13.06 13.44 8.01
C GLY A 80 -11.91 12.51 7.58
N ALA A 81 -11.60 12.42 6.29
CA ALA A 81 -10.58 11.48 5.79
C ALA A 81 -9.17 11.79 6.29
N VAL A 82 -8.86 13.07 6.53
CA VAL A 82 -7.57 13.51 7.07
C VAL A 82 -7.82 14.38 8.29
N ALA A 83 -7.32 13.95 9.45
CA ALA A 83 -7.37 14.72 10.69
C ALA A 83 -6.20 15.71 10.76
N SER A 84 -6.48 16.93 11.21
CA SER A 84 -5.44 17.88 11.66
C SER A 84 -5.12 17.55 13.11
N VAL A 85 -3.84 17.43 13.42
CA VAL A 85 -3.33 17.12 14.76
C VAL A 85 -2.19 18.07 15.04
N ASP A 86 -1.90 18.37 16.31
CA ASP A 86 -0.80 19.26 16.66
C ASP A 86 0.50 18.83 15.94
N GLY A 87 1.05 19.75 15.14
CA GLY A 87 2.28 19.55 14.38
C GLY A 87 2.16 18.75 13.08
N GLY A 88 0.98 18.25 12.68
CA GLY A 88 0.87 17.41 11.49
C GLY A 88 -0.52 16.95 11.08
N TYR A 89 -0.53 15.89 10.29
CA TYR A 89 -1.77 15.30 9.73
C TYR A 89 -1.77 13.80 9.88
N ARG A 90 -2.97 13.22 9.93
CA ARG A 90 -3.18 11.78 10.05
C ARG A 90 -4.28 11.33 9.10
N LEU A 91 -4.08 10.22 8.40
CA LEU A 91 -5.15 9.56 7.66
C LEU A 91 -6.10 8.86 8.64
N THR A 92 -7.38 9.12 8.52
CA THR A 92 -8.42 8.45 9.30
C THR A 92 -8.82 7.15 8.58
N ALA A 93 -8.01 6.11 8.76
CA ALA A 93 -8.20 4.81 8.14
C ALA A 93 -7.74 3.71 9.10
N ALA A 94 -8.42 2.56 9.08
CA ALA A 94 -7.89 1.36 9.72
C ALA A 94 -6.74 0.79 8.86
N PRO A 95 -5.80 0.03 9.45
CA PRO A 95 -4.75 -0.63 8.67
C PRO A 95 -5.31 -1.47 7.51
N ASP A 96 -6.40 -2.22 7.75
CA ASP A 96 -7.05 -3.07 6.74
C ASP A 96 -7.74 -2.30 5.59
N ASP A 97 -7.94 -0.98 5.74
CA ASP A 97 -8.40 -0.12 4.64
C ASP A 97 -7.28 0.17 3.64
N ILE A 98 -6.02 -0.09 3.98
CA ILE A 98 -4.84 0.15 3.14
C ILE A 98 -4.30 -1.19 2.63
N ASP A 99 -4.19 -1.31 1.30
CA ASP A 99 -3.78 -2.57 0.67
C ASP A 99 -2.40 -3.09 1.08
N LEU A 100 -1.44 -2.21 1.40
CA LEU A 100 -0.13 -2.60 1.93
C LEU A 100 -0.25 -3.38 3.24
N HIS A 101 -0.98 -2.86 4.23
CA HIS A 101 -1.11 -3.53 5.52
C HIS A 101 -2.02 -4.74 5.47
N ARG A 102 -3.07 -4.69 4.63
CA ARG A 102 -3.88 -5.86 4.33
C ARG A 102 -3.04 -6.97 3.69
N PHE A 103 -2.15 -6.63 2.75
CA PHE A 103 -1.22 -7.57 2.14
C PHE A 103 -0.30 -8.20 3.20
N GLU A 104 0.33 -7.40 4.06
CA GLU A 104 1.20 -7.91 5.13
C GLU A 104 0.48 -8.89 6.05
N ARG A 105 -0.76 -8.56 6.44
CA ARG A 105 -1.59 -9.44 7.27
C ARG A 105 -1.94 -10.75 6.55
N LEU A 106 -2.39 -10.68 5.30
CA LEU A 106 -2.72 -11.88 4.51
C LEU A 106 -1.48 -12.76 4.31
N VAL A 107 -0.30 -12.19 4.05
CA VAL A 107 0.94 -12.97 3.97
C VAL A 107 1.23 -13.70 5.29
N ALA A 108 1.10 -13.01 6.42
CA ALA A 108 1.29 -13.65 7.73
C ALA A 108 0.27 -14.77 7.98
N ASP A 109 -0.99 -14.57 7.58
CA ASP A 109 -2.06 -15.58 7.72
C ASP A 109 -1.83 -16.79 6.79
N GLY A 110 -1.38 -16.57 5.56
CA GLY A 110 -1.04 -17.63 4.60
C GLY A 110 0.17 -18.46 5.03
N VAL A 111 1.23 -17.80 5.54
CA VAL A 111 2.40 -18.49 6.10
C VAL A 111 2.03 -19.32 7.33
N ARG A 112 1.13 -18.81 8.18
CA ARG A 112 0.61 -19.56 9.33
C ARG A 112 -0.17 -20.78 8.88
N ALA A 113 -1.07 -20.65 7.90
CA ALA A 113 -1.80 -21.79 7.35
C ALA A 113 -0.88 -22.88 6.78
N LEU A 114 0.25 -22.51 6.15
CA LEU A 114 1.26 -23.50 5.73
C LEU A 114 1.89 -24.23 6.91
N SER A 115 2.26 -23.48 7.95
CA SER A 115 2.87 -24.04 9.16
C SER A 115 1.91 -24.96 9.92
N ASP A 116 0.61 -24.69 9.83
CA ASP A 116 -0.47 -25.49 10.42
C ASP A 116 -0.85 -26.71 9.53
N GLY A 117 -0.19 -26.90 8.38
CA GLY A 117 -0.42 -28.05 7.51
C GLY A 117 -1.63 -27.92 6.56
N ASP A 118 -2.12 -26.70 6.31
CA ASP A 118 -3.22 -26.43 5.39
C ASP A 118 -2.74 -25.64 4.15
N PRO A 119 -2.07 -26.32 3.20
CA PRO A 119 -1.53 -25.66 2.01
C PRO A 119 -2.63 -25.14 1.07
N ALA A 120 -3.83 -25.73 1.09
CA ALA A 120 -4.95 -25.26 0.27
C ALA A 120 -5.45 -23.89 0.73
N LYS A 121 -5.65 -23.73 2.04
CA LYS A 121 -6.01 -22.43 2.63
C LYS A 121 -4.91 -21.40 2.44
N ALA A 122 -3.66 -21.81 2.64
CA ALA A 122 -2.52 -20.92 2.43
C ALA A 122 -2.46 -20.39 1.00
N ALA A 123 -2.62 -21.25 0.00
CA ALA A 123 -2.62 -20.86 -1.40
C ALA A 123 -3.68 -19.78 -1.67
N GLY A 124 -4.93 -20.00 -1.25
CA GLY A 124 -6.01 -19.01 -1.44
C GLY A 124 -5.73 -17.67 -0.77
N ILE A 125 -5.23 -17.66 0.47
CA ILE A 125 -4.90 -16.43 1.20
C ILE A 125 -3.74 -15.68 0.52
N LEU A 126 -2.71 -16.41 0.06
CA LEU A 126 -1.55 -15.82 -0.59
C LEU A 126 -1.88 -15.29 -1.98
N ASP A 127 -2.75 -15.96 -2.72
CA ASP A 127 -3.28 -15.48 -4.00
C ASP A 127 -4.07 -14.17 -3.80
N ASP A 128 -4.93 -14.10 -2.78
CA ASP A 128 -5.64 -12.87 -2.39
C ASP A 128 -4.68 -11.73 -2.01
N ALA A 129 -3.59 -12.06 -1.31
CA ALA A 129 -2.56 -11.08 -0.95
C ALA A 129 -1.86 -10.53 -2.19
N LEU A 130 -1.39 -11.42 -3.07
CA LEU A 130 -0.65 -11.06 -4.28
C LEU A 130 -1.52 -10.27 -5.26
N ALA A 131 -2.81 -10.56 -5.34
CA ALA A 131 -3.77 -9.82 -6.17
C ALA A 131 -3.96 -8.34 -5.76
N LEU A 132 -3.51 -7.93 -4.57
CA LEU A 132 -3.53 -6.52 -4.15
C LEU A 132 -2.52 -5.67 -4.92
N TRP A 133 -1.46 -6.28 -5.46
CA TRP A 133 -0.41 -5.61 -6.20
C TRP A 133 -0.87 -5.24 -7.61
N ARG A 134 -0.72 -3.96 -7.98
CA ARG A 134 -1.09 -3.42 -9.30
C ARG A 134 0.09 -2.79 -10.05
N GLY A 135 1.27 -2.77 -9.43
CA GLY A 135 2.48 -2.16 -9.96
C GLY A 135 3.57 -2.10 -8.89
N PRO A 136 4.63 -1.30 -9.10
CA PRO A 136 5.64 -1.03 -8.08
C PRO A 136 4.99 -0.43 -6.82
N ALA A 137 5.43 -0.88 -5.63
CA ALA A 137 4.96 -0.30 -4.39
C ALA A 137 5.33 1.18 -4.29
N LEU A 138 4.41 2.00 -3.77
CA LEU A 138 4.63 3.42 -3.50
C LEU A 138 5.05 4.22 -4.74
N ALA A 139 4.48 3.89 -5.90
CA ALA A 139 4.87 4.45 -7.21
C ALA A 139 4.73 5.99 -7.35
N ASP A 140 4.10 6.67 -6.39
CA ASP A 140 3.99 8.13 -6.37
C ASP A 140 5.00 8.81 -5.43
N LEU A 141 5.85 8.05 -4.75
CA LEU A 141 6.97 8.57 -3.98
C LEU A 141 8.27 8.45 -4.78
N PRO A 142 9.27 9.29 -4.50
CA PRO A 142 10.59 9.16 -5.10
C PRO A 142 11.13 7.74 -4.96
N ASP A 143 11.75 7.24 -6.03
CA ASP A 143 12.26 5.88 -6.12
C ASP A 143 13.23 5.61 -4.96
N ARG A 144 12.98 4.52 -4.21
CA ARG A 144 13.83 3.98 -3.11
C ARG A 144 13.54 4.49 -1.70
N THR A 145 12.28 4.66 -1.32
CA THR A 145 11.98 4.59 0.12
C THR A 145 12.33 3.20 0.64
N ALA A 146 12.94 3.11 1.83
CA ALA A 146 13.20 1.82 2.48
C ALA A 146 11.92 0.96 2.59
N GLU A 147 10.76 1.61 2.67
CA GLU A 147 9.46 0.94 2.69
C GLU A 147 9.08 0.31 1.33
N ALA A 148 9.36 0.95 0.20
CA ALA A 148 9.12 0.34 -1.11
C ALA A 148 9.97 -0.93 -1.28
N THR A 149 11.24 -0.87 -0.90
CA THR A 149 12.14 -2.04 -0.93
C THR A 149 11.66 -3.16 0.00
N ARG A 150 11.24 -2.82 1.22
CA ARG A 150 10.68 -3.80 2.16
C ARG A 150 9.40 -4.43 1.62
N ALA A 151 8.48 -3.64 1.07
CA ALA A 151 7.24 -4.16 0.48
C ALA A 151 7.56 -5.13 -0.67
N GLN A 152 8.51 -4.78 -1.55
CA GLN A 152 8.91 -5.65 -2.65
C GLN A 152 9.56 -6.95 -2.16
N ALA A 153 10.42 -6.89 -1.13
CA ALA A 153 10.98 -8.09 -0.51
C ALA A 153 9.88 -8.99 0.07
N ARG A 154 8.89 -8.40 0.76
CA ARG A 154 7.73 -9.14 1.27
C ARG A 154 6.89 -9.77 0.16
N ARG A 155 6.77 -9.14 -1.00
CA ARG A 155 6.12 -9.72 -2.18
C ARG A 155 6.83 -10.99 -2.63
N LEU A 156 8.16 -10.96 -2.70
CA LEU A 156 8.96 -12.14 -3.08
C LEU A 156 8.81 -13.27 -2.06
N ASP A 157 8.76 -12.96 -0.76
CA ASP A 157 8.51 -13.97 0.27
C ASP A 157 7.10 -14.58 0.17
N ALA A 158 6.09 -13.77 -0.17
CA ALA A 158 4.72 -14.24 -0.40
C ALA A 158 4.64 -15.18 -1.61
N LEU A 159 5.31 -14.83 -2.72
CA LEU A 159 5.43 -15.71 -3.90
C LEU A 159 6.10 -17.03 -3.54
N ARG A 160 7.21 -16.99 -2.80
CA ARG A 160 7.90 -18.19 -2.33
C ARG A 160 6.97 -19.08 -1.50
N ALA A 161 6.24 -18.51 -0.54
CA ALA A 161 5.28 -19.24 0.28
C ALA A 161 4.16 -19.85 -0.57
N ARG A 162 3.65 -19.11 -1.58
CA ARG A 162 2.62 -19.62 -2.49
C ARG A 162 3.15 -20.81 -3.29
N HIS A 163 4.37 -20.75 -3.79
CA HIS A 163 4.99 -21.89 -4.48
C HIS A 163 5.18 -23.08 -3.55
N THR A 164 5.57 -22.86 -2.29
CA THR A 164 5.61 -23.93 -1.28
C THR A 164 4.24 -24.59 -1.09
N ALA A 165 3.16 -23.80 -1.02
CA ALA A 165 1.80 -24.31 -0.95
C ALA A 165 1.44 -25.17 -2.16
N ALA A 166 1.71 -24.69 -3.37
CA ALA A 166 1.44 -25.41 -4.61
C ALA A 166 2.22 -26.73 -4.71
N LEU A 167 3.49 -26.74 -4.28
CA LEU A 167 4.28 -27.98 -4.22
C LEU A 167 3.67 -29.01 -3.27
N ALA A 168 3.23 -28.59 -2.08
CA ALA A 168 2.56 -29.46 -1.12
C ALA A 168 1.22 -30.03 -1.64
N LEU A 169 0.56 -29.31 -2.56
CA LEU A 169 -0.67 -29.74 -3.23
C LEU A 169 -0.42 -30.60 -4.47
N GLY A 170 0.84 -30.89 -4.83
CA GLY A 170 1.18 -31.63 -6.05
C GLY A 170 0.97 -30.81 -7.34
N GLN A 171 0.94 -29.48 -7.25
CA GLN A 171 0.68 -28.55 -8.36
C GLN A 171 1.97 -27.89 -8.88
N ALA A 172 3.09 -28.63 -8.87
CA ALA A 172 4.42 -28.12 -9.22
C ALA A 172 4.48 -27.47 -10.61
N ASP A 173 3.79 -28.04 -11.59
CA ASP A 173 3.77 -27.56 -12.97
C ASP A 173 3.20 -26.14 -13.09
N GLN A 174 2.33 -25.73 -12.17
CA GLN A 174 1.76 -24.38 -12.15
C GLN A 174 2.76 -23.31 -11.70
N CYS A 175 3.85 -23.70 -11.04
CA CYS A 175 4.88 -22.78 -10.57
C CYS A 175 5.97 -22.52 -11.63
N LEU A 176 6.14 -23.41 -12.60
CA LEU A 176 7.24 -23.34 -13.56
C LEU A 176 7.24 -22.06 -14.40
N PRO A 177 6.14 -21.61 -15.01
CA PRO A 177 6.17 -20.42 -15.87
C PRO A 177 6.60 -19.15 -15.12
N GLU A 178 6.12 -18.99 -13.89
CA GLU A 178 6.44 -17.83 -13.04
C GLU A 178 7.89 -17.88 -12.54
N LEU A 179 8.38 -19.06 -12.14
CA LEU A 179 9.78 -19.24 -11.72
C LEU A 179 10.75 -19.05 -12.89
N THR A 180 10.41 -19.51 -14.09
CA THR A 180 11.21 -19.27 -15.30
C THR A 180 11.32 -17.77 -15.60
N ALA A 181 10.21 -17.03 -15.55
CA ALA A 181 10.21 -15.58 -15.77
C ALA A 181 11.10 -14.81 -14.77
N LEU A 182 11.27 -15.31 -13.54
CA LEU A 182 12.17 -14.73 -12.55
C LEU A 182 13.66 -15.03 -12.80
N CYS A 183 13.98 -16.13 -13.49
CA CYS A 183 15.35 -16.48 -13.87
C CYS A 183 15.82 -15.76 -15.14
N ASP A 184 14.89 -15.37 -16.00
CA ASP A 184 15.16 -14.71 -17.28
C ASP A 184 15.25 -13.17 -17.19
N ALA A 185 15.02 -12.61 -15.99
CA ALA A 185 15.02 -11.16 -15.68
C ALA A 185 16.33 -10.71 -15.01
#